data_AF-A0A1R3X3Y6-F1
#
_entry.id   AF-A0A1R3X3Y6-F1
#
_cell.length_a   1.000
_cell.length_b   1.000
_cell.length_c   1.000
_cell.angle_alpha   90.00
_cell.angle_beta   90.00
_cell.angle_gamma   90.00
#
_symmetry.space_group_name_H-M   'P 1'
#
loop_
_entity.id
_entity.type
_entity.pdbx_description
1 polymer ?
#
loop_
_entity_poly.entity_id
_entity_poly.type
_entity_poly.pdbx_seq_one_letter_code
_entity_poly.pdbx_strand_id
1 'polypeptide(L)' 'MAKLTKTSVFKAQAPKAETQMDKTTRIVRKMADDDAEQRQVKINRLRNARLEREQNTPPKTSR' A
#
# COMPACT_ATOMS: atom_id res chain seq x y z
N MET A 1 -15.29 55.97 -14.39
CA MET A 1 -15.90 54.66 -14.04
C MET A 1 -14.80 53.64 -13.75
N ALA A 2 -14.43 53.44 -12.49
CA ALA A 2 -13.40 52.46 -12.13
C ALA A 2 -14.02 51.04 -12.17
N LYS A 3 -13.49 50.16 -13.01
CA LYS A 3 -13.96 48.77 -13.14
C LYS A 3 -13.43 47.97 -11.95
N LEU A 4 -14.30 47.64 -11.01
CA LEU A 4 -13.97 46.86 -9.81
C LEU A 4 -13.90 45.36 -10.18
N THR A 5 -12.71 44.87 -10.53
CA THR A 5 -12.49 43.44 -10.79
C THR A 5 -12.30 42.68 -9.47
N LYS A 6 -13.41 42.43 -8.75
CA LYS A 6 -13.43 41.47 -7.62
C LYS A 6 -13.62 40.05 -8.15
N THR A 7 -12.66 39.56 -8.92
CA THR A 7 -12.64 38.15 -9.34
C THR A 7 -11.86 37.34 -8.32
N SER A 8 -12.60 36.57 -7.53
CA SER A 8 -12.15 35.57 -6.56
C SER A 8 -11.39 36.09 -5.33
N VAL A 9 -12.10 36.19 -4.21
CA VAL A 9 -11.54 36.43 -2.87
C VAL A 9 -10.85 35.17 -2.31
N PHE A 10 -11.10 34.00 -2.92
CA PHE A 10 -10.53 32.74 -2.50
C PHE A 10 -9.32 32.39 -3.37
N LYS A 11 -8.12 32.63 -2.84
CA LYS A 11 -6.89 32.11 -3.44
C LYS A 11 -6.82 30.62 -3.10
N ALA A 12 -6.69 29.76 -4.12
CA ALA A 12 -6.41 28.35 -3.90
C ALA A 12 -5.10 28.23 -3.11
N GLN A 13 -5.18 27.70 -1.90
CA GLN A 13 -4.00 27.49 -1.07
C GLN A 13 -3.13 26.43 -1.74
N ALA A 14 -1.87 26.78 -2.02
CA ALA A 14 -0.91 25.81 -2.53
C ALA A 14 -0.79 24.63 -1.52
N PRO A 15 -0.63 23.39 -2.02
CA PRO A 15 -0.43 22.24 -1.13
C PRO A 15 0.74 22.53 -0.18
N LYS A 16 0.53 22.23 1.11
CA LYS A 16 1.55 22.45 2.13
C LYS A 16 2.80 21.65 1.76
N ALA A 17 3.96 22.30 1.82
CA ALA A 17 5.22 21.62 1.63
C ALA A 17 5.40 20.55 2.72
N GLU A 18 5.87 19.36 2.34
CA GLU A 18 6.13 18.27 3.28
C GLU A 18 7.17 18.70 4.32
N THR A 19 6.81 18.53 5.59
CA THR A 19 7.74 18.72 6.70
C THR A 19 8.75 17.57 6.76
N GLN A 20 9.82 17.74 7.52
CA GLN A 20 10.78 16.66 7.76
C GLN A 20 10.13 15.44 8.43
N MET A 21 9.15 15.65 9.31
CA MET A 21 8.39 14.60 9.96
C MET A 21 7.47 13.84 8.97
N ASP A 22 6.88 14.54 8.01
CA ASP A 22 6.07 13.89 6.96
C ASP A 22 6.95 12.97 6.11
N LYS A 23 8.18 13.42 5.80
CA LYS A 23 9.14 12.61 5.04
C LYS A 23 9.56 11.35 5.79
N THR A 24 9.86 11.44 7.08
CA THR A 24 10.23 10.25 7.87
C THR A 24 9.05 9.29 8.01
N THR A 25 7.85 9.81 8.24
CA THR A 25 6.62 8.99 8.30
C THR A 25 6.36 8.26 6.99
N ARG A 26 6.57 8.93 5.86
CA ARG A 26 6.44 8.33 4.52
C ARG A 26 7.45 7.21 4.30
N ILE A 27 8.70 7.39 4.71
CA ILE A 27 9.75 6.37 4.58
C ILE A 27 9.41 5.16 5.44
N VAL A 28 9.04 5.36 6.70
CA VAL A 28 8.68 4.26 7.61
C VAL A 28 7.48 3.47 7.08
N ARG A 29 6.45 4.17 6.56
CA ARG A 29 5.30 3.50 5.93
C ARG A 29 5.72 2.64 4.74
N LYS A 30 6.55 3.19 3.85
CA LYS A 30 7.06 2.45 2.70
C LYS A 30 7.84 1.20 3.13
N MET A 31 8.69 1.30 4.13
CA MET A 31 9.43 0.13 4.66
C MET A 31 8.48 -0.96 5.17
N ALA A 32 7.43 -0.58 5.90
CA ALA A 32 6.44 -1.52 6.42
C ALA A 32 5.63 -2.19 5.30
N ASP A 33 5.26 -1.43 4.27
CA ASP A 33 4.52 -1.94 3.11
C ASP A 33 5.38 -2.92 2.29
N ASP A 34 6.64 -2.55 2.00
CA ASP A 34 7.60 -3.40 1.29
C ASP A 34 7.82 -4.74 2.04
N ASP A 35 7.96 -4.71 3.37
CA ASP A 35 8.09 -5.91 4.21
C ASP A 35 6.82 -6.76 4.20
N ALA A 36 5.64 -6.13 4.24
CA ALA A 36 4.36 -6.82 4.18
C ALA A 36 4.15 -7.52 2.83
N GLU A 37 4.53 -6.88 1.73
CA GLU A 37 4.49 -7.46 0.38
C GLU A 37 5.37 -8.71 0.31
N GLN A 38 6.62 -8.64 0.78
CA GLN A 38 7.53 -9.79 0.80
C GLN A 38 6.96 -10.96 1.61
N ARG A 39 6.37 -10.68 2.78
CA ARG A 39 5.71 -11.71 3.60
C ARG A 39 4.53 -12.33 2.86
N GLN A 40 3.71 -11.52 2.19
CA GLN A 40 2.54 -12.00 1.46
C GLN A 40 2.95 -12.90 0.27
N VAL A 41 3.99 -12.52 -0.47
CA VAL A 41 4.56 -13.35 -1.55
C VAL A 41 5.02 -14.70 -1.01
N LYS A 42 5.75 -14.71 0.11
CA LYS A 42 6.20 -15.95 0.75
C LYS A 42 5.02 -16.84 1.17
N ILE A 43 4.00 -16.25 1.81
CA ILE A 43 2.81 -16.97 2.25
C ILE A 43 2.07 -17.60 1.06
N ASN A 44 1.86 -16.82 -0.01
CA ASN A 44 1.20 -17.31 -1.21
C ASN A 44 1.98 -18.46 -1.86
N ARG A 45 3.31 -18.34 -1.97
CA ARG A 45 4.17 -19.41 -2.47
C ARG A 45 4.04 -20.69 -1.64
N LEU A 46 4.10 -20.59 -0.32
CA LEU A 46 4.01 -21.75 0.57
C LEU A 46 2.62 -22.39 0.54
N ARG A 47 1.57 -21.58 0.48
CA ARG A 47 0.19 -22.06 0.33
C ARG A 47 0.01 -22.83 -0.96
N ASN A 48 0.49 -22.31 -2.08
CA ASN A 48 0.39 -22.99 -3.38
C ASN A 48 1.15 -24.32 -3.36
N ALA A 49 2.39 -24.32 -2.86
CA ALA A 49 3.18 -25.56 -2.73
C ALA A 49 2.50 -26.61 -1.83
N ARG A 50 1.78 -26.17 -0.78
CA ARG A 50 0.98 -27.07 0.05
C ARG A 50 -0.20 -27.65 -0.72
N LEU A 51 -0.95 -26.83 -1.43
CA LEU A 51 -2.10 -27.26 -2.22
C LEU A 51 -1.69 -28.25 -3.33
N GLU A 52 -0.58 -27.99 -4.02
CA GLU A 52 -0.01 -28.92 -5.00
C GLU A 52 0.33 -30.27 -4.36
N ARG A 53 0.94 -30.29 -3.16
CA ARG A 53 1.22 -31.54 -2.44
C ARG A 53 -0.05 -32.27 -2.04
N GLU A 54 -1.07 -31.56 -1.56
CA GLU A 54 -2.35 -32.15 -1.18
C GLU A 54 -3.06 -32.76 -2.39
N GLN A 55 -3.03 -32.09 -3.55
CA GLN A 55 -3.58 -32.65 -4.81
C GLN A 55 -2.83 -33.89 -5.29
N ASN A 56 -1.51 -33.94 -5.10
CA ASN A 56 -0.68 -35.06 -5.51
C ASN A 56 -0.62 -36.21 -4.49
N THR A 57 -1.19 -36.03 -3.28
CA THR A 57 -1.20 -37.07 -2.26
C THR A 57 -2.52 -37.85 -2.37
N PRO A 58 -2.50 -39.15 -2.70
CA PRO A 58 -3.72 -39.95 -2.73
C PRO A 58 -4.36 -39.96 -1.33
N PRO A 59 -5.69 -39.94 -1.23
CA PRO A 59 -6.38 -39.99 0.05
C PRO A 59 -5.93 -41.25 0.80
N LYS A 60 -5.44 -41.08 2.03
CA LYS A 60 -5.10 -42.22 2.88
C LYS A 60 -6.37 -43.04 3.07
N THR A 61 -6.38 -44.26 2.55
CA THR A 61 -7.43 -45.23 2.80
C THR A 61 -7.42 -45.56 4.29
N SER A 62 -8.39 -45.02 5.03
CA SER A 62 -8.68 -45.46 6.39
C SER A 62 -9.14 -46.92 6.31
N ARG A 63 -8.44 -47.81 7.00
CA ARG A 63 -8.83 -49.21 7.20
C ARG A 63 -9.53 -49.35 8.55
#